data_AF-A0A6G3XF15-F1
#
_entry.id   AF-A0A6G3XF15-F1
#
_cell.length_a   1.000
_cell.length_b   1.000
_cell.length_c   1.000
_cell.angle_alpha   90.00
_cell.angle_beta   90.00
_cell.angle_gamma   90.00
#
_symmetry.space_group_name_H-M   'P 1'
#
loop_
_entity.id
_entity.type
_entity.pdbx_description
1 polymer ?
#
loop_
_entity_poly.entity_id
_entity_poly.type
_entity_poly.pdbx_seq_one_letter_code
_entity_poly.pdbx_strand_id
1 'polypeptide(L)'
;WMDRGVRIFRVDNPHTKPVVFWEKVIEEINGADPDVIFLAEAFTRPAMMHTLGTVGFQQSYTYFTWRNTKQELTEYVTELS
;
A
#
# COMPACT_ATOMS: atom_id res chain seq x y z
N TRP A 1 15.49 -7.84 -9.95
CA TRP A 1 15.29 -8.37 -8.58
C TRP A 1 14.39 -9.60 -8.57
N MET A 2 13.29 -9.58 -9.32
CA MET A 2 12.40 -10.72 -9.50
C MET A 2 13.11 -11.98 -10.01
N ASP A 3 13.97 -11.86 -11.03
CA ASP A 3 14.81 -12.98 -11.52
C ASP A 3 15.79 -13.55 -10.49
N ARG A 4 16.00 -12.82 -9.39
CA ARG A 4 16.83 -13.24 -8.25
C ARG A 4 15.98 -13.73 -7.07
N GLY A 5 14.70 -14.00 -7.29
CA GLY A 5 13.76 -14.53 -6.30
C GLY A 5 13.10 -13.50 -5.38
N VAL A 6 13.32 -12.19 -5.57
CA VAL A 6 12.64 -11.17 -4.76
C VAL A 6 11.23 -10.95 -5.29
N ARG A 7 10.22 -11.31 -4.49
CA ARG A 7 8.80 -11.21 -4.84
C ARG A 7 8.03 -10.17 -4.04
N ILE A 8 8.66 -9.53 -3.05
CA ILE A 8 8.00 -8.53 -2.20
C ILE A 8 8.81 -7.23 -2.23
N PHE A 9 8.12 -6.13 -2.55
CA PHE A 9 8.70 -4.80 -2.66
C PHE A 9 8.02 -3.83 -1.69
N ARG A 10 8.77 -3.35 -0.69
CA ARG A 10 8.37 -2.19 0.11
C ARG A 10 8.70 -0.93 -0.69
N VAL A 11 7.68 -0.19 -1.10
CA VAL A 11 7.80 1.02 -1.92
C VAL A 11 7.76 2.25 -1.03
N ASP A 12 8.78 3.08 -1.15
CA ASP A 12 8.98 4.28 -0.33
C ASP A 12 8.10 5.46 -0.78
N ASN A 13 7.34 6.01 0.17
CA ASN A 13 6.54 7.21 -0.01
C ASN A 13 5.84 7.31 -1.40
N PRO A 14 5.03 6.31 -1.82
CA PRO A 14 4.46 6.27 -3.17
C PRO A 14 3.50 7.45 -3.44
N HIS A 15 2.92 8.03 -2.39
CA HIS A 15 2.06 9.21 -2.44
C HIS A 15 2.75 10.50 -2.89
N THR A 16 4.08 10.52 -3.01
CA THR A 16 4.84 11.65 -3.57
C THR A 16 5.12 11.51 -5.06
N LYS A 17 4.58 10.46 -5.70
CA LYS A 17 4.72 10.14 -7.11
C LYS A 17 3.31 10.04 -7.73
N PRO A 18 3.16 10.21 -9.06
CA PRO A 18 1.84 10.14 -9.69
C PRO A 18 1.17 8.79 -9.45
N VAL A 19 -0.12 8.80 -9.09
CA VAL A 19 -0.90 7.56 -8.86
C VAL A 19 -0.95 6.69 -10.12
N VAL A 20 -1.18 7.31 -11.28
CA VAL A 20 -1.22 6.62 -12.59
C VAL A 20 0.10 5.93 -12.96
N PHE A 21 1.23 6.38 -12.40
CA PHE A 21 2.50 5.70 -12.60
C PHE A 21 2.48 4.35 -11.87
N TRP A 22 2.00 4.32 -10.64
CA TRP A 22 1.92 3.07 -9.86
C TRP A 22 0.91 2.09 -10.43
N GLU A 23 -0.26 2.56 -10.85
CA GLU A 23 -1.27 1.74 -11.52
C GLU A 23 -0.66 0.94 -12.67
N LYS A 24 0.07 1.62 -13.57
CA LYS A 24 0.73 0.99 -14.73
C LYS A 24 1.84 0.02 -14.33
N VAL A 25 2.71 0.41 -13.40
CA VAL A 25 3.82 -0.44 -12.95
C VAL A 25 3.30 -1.73 -12.31
N ILE A 26 2.28 -1.62 -11.47
CA ILE A 26 1.71 -2.78 -10.77
C ILE A 26 0.97 -3.68 -11.75
N GLU A 27 0.16 -3.11 -12.65
CA GLU A 27 -0.55 -3.87 -13.69
C GLU A 27 0.43 -4.66 -14.58
N GLU A 28 1.50 -4.01 -15.06
CA GLU A 28 2.50 -4.67 -15.91
C GLU A 28 3.23 -5.80 -15.19
N ILE A 29 3.68 -5.55 -13.95
CA ILE A 29 4.41 -6.55 -13.16
C ILE A 29 3.49 -7.71 -12.77
N ASN A 30 2.30 -7.44 -12.23
CA ASN A 30 1.40 -8.53 -11.85
C ASN A 30 0.79 -9.27 -13.05
N GLY A 31 0.73 -8.64 -14.22
CA GLY A 31 0.37 -9.31 -15.47
C GLY A 31 1.37 -10.38 -15.89
N ALA A 32 2.67 -10.16 -15.67
CA ALA A 32 3.72 -11.14 -15.93
C ALA A 32 3.96 -12.10 -14.76
N ASP A 33 3.87 -11.58 -13.54
CA ASP A 33 4.34 -12.20 -12.30
C ASP A 33 3.30 -11.95 -11.16
N PRO A 34 2.18 -12.68 -11.14
CA PRO A 34 1.03 -12.38 -10.28
C PRO A 34 1.27 -12.63 -8.77
N ASP A 35 2.33 -13.36 -8.41
CA ASP A 35 2.73 -13.58 -7.01
C ASP A 35 3.58 -12.43 -6.42
N VAL A 36 3.90 -11.39 -7.20
CA VAL A 36 4.63 -10.21 -6.71
C VAL A 36 3.72 -9.32 -5.85
N ILE A 37 4.22 -8.93 -4.68
CA ILE A 37 3.53 -8.09 -3.70
C ILE A 37 4.23 -6.73 -3.57
N PHE A 38 3.45 -5.66 -3.62
CA PHE A 38 3.87 -4.30 -3.33
C PHE A 38 3.25 -3.81 -2.02
N LEU A 39 4.10 -3.31 -1.12
CA LEU A 39 3.71 -2.68 0.14
C LEU A 39 3.91 -1.16 0.03
N ALA A 40 2.82 -0.39 0.14
CA ALA A 40 2.84 1.06 0.13
C ALA A 40 3.19 1.63 1.51
N GLU A 41 4.35 2.27 1.64
CA GLU A 41 4.66 3.09 2.81
C GLU A 41 4.14 4.52 2.62
N ALA A 42 2.85 4.73 2.88
CA ALA A 42 2.20 6.02 2.68
C ALA A 42 1.46 6.49 3.93
N PHE A 43 2.10 7.38 4.70
CA PHE A 43 1.45 8.11 5.79
C PHE A 43 0.95 9.47 5.29
N THR A 44 -0.20 9.46 4.63
CA THR A 44 -0.82 10.66 4.02
C THR A 44 -2.29 10.74 4.40
N ARG A 45 -3.13 11.56 3.76
CA ARG A 45 -4.58 11.60 4.03
C ARG A 45 -5.26 10.28 3.62
N PRO A 46 -6.36 9.87 4.29
CA PRO A 46 -7.02 8.59 4.02
C PRO A 46 -7.38 8.40 2.54
N ALA A 47 -7.91 9.45 1.91
CA ALA A 47 -8.29 9.41 0.50
C ALA A 47 -7.14 8.95 -0.42
N MET A 48 -5.90 9.42 -0.19
CA MET A 48 -4.76 9.00 -1.00
C MET A 48 -4.31 7.58 -0.65
N MET A 49 -4.36 7.18 0.63
CA MET A 49 -4.02 5.81 1.04
C MET A 49 -4.97 4.79 0.42
N HIS A 50 -6.28 5.04 0.46
CA HIS A 50 -7.27 4.20 -0.19
C HIS A 50 -7.07 4.17 -1.71
N THR A 51 -6.81 5.31 -2.34
CA THR A 51 -6.53 5.34 -3.79
C THR A 51 -5.33 4.47 -4.16
N LEU A 52 -4.24 4.50 -3.39
CA LEU A 52 -3.07 3.64 -3.64
C LEU A 52 -3.42 2.14 -3.52
N GLY A 53 -4.21 1.76 -2.52
CA GLY A 53 -4.74 0.40 -2.42
C GLY A 53 -5.60 0.01 -3.62
N THR A 54 -6.51 0.91 -4.04
CA THR A 54 -7.41 0.69 -5.18
C THR A 54 -6.66 0.50 -6.51
N VAL A 55 -5.56 1.21 -6.73
CA VAL A 55 -4.78 1.08 -7.98
C VAL A 55 -3.80 -0.10 -7.98
N GLY A 56 -3.80 -0.93 -6.93
CA GLY A 56 -3.17 -2.25 -6.96
C GLY A 56 -2.13 -2.54 -5.88
N PHE A 57 -1.82 -1.62 -4.97
CA PHE A 57 -0.93 -1.97 -3.84
C PHE A 57 -1.59 -3.04 -2.96
N GLN A 58 -0.95 -4.20 -2.82
CA GLN A 58 -1.48 -5.33 -2.06
C GLN A 58 -1.48 -5.09 -0.55
N GLN A 59 -0.59 -4.25 -0.05
CA GLN A 59 -0.49 -3.91 1.37
C GLN A 59 -0.23 -2.42 1.55
N SER A 60 -0.67 -1.90 2.71
CA SER A 60 -0.49 -0.51 3.11
C SER A 60 0.04 -0.42 4.53
N TYR A 61 0.97 0.49 4.77
CA TYR A 61 1.18 1.01 6.11
C TYR A 61 -0.09 1.75 6.60
N THR A 62 -0.26 1.84 7.92
CA THR A 62 -1.50 2.32 8.55
C THR A 62 -1.21 3.37 9.62
N TYR A 63 -2.25 4.05 10.11
CA TYR A 63 -2.11 4.99 11.22
C TYR A 63 -1.94 4.33 12.60
N PHE A 64 -1.67 3.03 12.64
CA PHE A 64 -1.64 2.24 13.88
C PHE A 64 -0.75 2.87 14.96
N THR A 65 0.41 3.42 14.60
CA THR A 65 1.34 4.07 15.55
C THR A 65 0.77 5.34 16.20
N TRP A 66 -0.28 5.95 15.62
CA TRP A 66 -0.99 7.12 16.16
C TRP A 66 -2.39 6.77 16.66
N ARG A 67 -2.64 5.51 17.03
CA ARG A 67 -3.87 5.06 17.70
C ARG A 67 -3.47 4.34 18.98
N ASN A 68 -3.68 4.97 20.13
CA ASN A 68 -3.14 4.53 21.41
C ASN A 68 -4.21 4.38 22.49
N THR A 69 -5.33 5.12 22.39
CA THR A 69 -6.44 4.96 23.33
C THR A 69 -7.34 3.78 22.93
N LYS A 70 -8.09 3.23 23.90
CA LYS A 70 -9.10 2.18 23.62
C LYS A 70 -10.07 2.62 22.53
N GLN A 71 -10.53 3.85 22.57
CA GLN A 71 -11.46 4.40 21.58
C GLN A 71 -10.81 4.47 20.20
N GLU A 72 -9.63 5.09 20.09
CA GLU A 72 -8.87 5.20 18.85
C GLU A 72 -8.59 3.84 18.20
N LEU A 73 -8.17 2.85 19.00
CA LEU A 73 -7.91 1.50 18.52
C LEU A 73 -9.18 0.80 18.03
N THR A 74 -10.30 0.97 18.76
CA THR A 74 -11.59 0.37 18.39
C THR A 74 -12.11 0.97 17.08
N GLU A 75 -12.09 2.29 16.98
CA GLU A 75 -12.52 3.01 15.77
C GLU A 75 -11.64 2.61 14.57
N TYR A 76 -10.33 2.57 14.77
CA TYR A 76 -9.41 2.33 13.65
C TYR A 76 -9.42 0.89 13.14
N VAL A 77 -9.50 -0.11 14.02
CA VAL A 77 -9.65 -1.50 13.56
C VAL A 77 -11.00 -1.70 12.85
N THR A 78 -12.05 -1.00 13.29
CA THR A 78 -13.35 -1.02 12.60
C THR A 78 -13.27 -0.41 11.20
N GLU A 79 -12.47 0.65 11.01
CA GLU A 79 -12.20 1.25 9.69
C GLU A 79 -11.44 0.29 8.75
N LEU A 80 -10.55 -0.54 9.30
CA LEU A 80 -9.70 -1.47 8.54
C LEU A 80 -10.37 -2.82 8.20
N SER A 81 -11.53 -3.12 8.80
CA SER A 81 -12.20 -4.43 8.71
C SER A 81 -13.13 -4.57 7.52
#